data_AF-A0A7C5JS70-F1
#
_entry.id   AF-A0A7C5JS70-F1
#
_cell.length_a   1.000
_cell.length_b   1.000
_cell.length_c   1.000
_cell.angle_alpha   90.00
_cell.angle_beta   90.00
_cell.angle_gamma   90.00
#
_symmetry.space_group_name_H-M   'P 1'
#
loop_
_entity.id
_entity.type
_entity.pdbx_description
1 polymer ?
#
loop_
_entity_poly.entity_id
_entity_poly.type
_entity_poly.pdbx_seq_one_letter_code
_entity_poly.pdbx_strand_id
1 'polypeptide(L)'
;MMRCWTKVVTLLLVALVIQSCARRKLPPGGEKLIELLEPYDGAQITTFPINFDWTSYSGAKIYRLQIFHADAPNSPFLTLASDISSYELNSPLEDGRYLWCVSISTDSSNFTIHSDTFEFTVKHRVELLFPHDGMTLNLSRVYLNWRTYPDANGYRILILKDDSIIWDRIEFNSSVKTSVPLFDGEYKWCVGVRCGDDSTFGHYSDTLKFIIRQRPLRLISAVPTPGSARDVIAHENKLFVADNQAGVTVIDISDINNPRTLSTFRWEGHWYTRRVLWDNLFGVLITGDYR
;
A
#
# COMPACT_ATOMS: atom_id res chain seq x y z
N MET A 1 -9.94 -36.08 -81.89
CA MET A 1 -10.12 -34.88 -81.02
C MET A 1 -10.53 -35.42 -79.65
N MET A 2 -9.85 -35.23 -78.53
CA MET A 2 -9.00 -34.14 -78.04
C MET A 2 -7.93 -34.68 -77.08
N ARG A 3 -6.77 -34.01 -77.06
CA ARG A 3 -5.66 -34.19 -76.12
C ARG A 3 -6.09 -33.76 -74.70
N CYS A 4 -5.82 -34.59 -73.71
CA CYS A 4 -5.89 -34.21 -72.30
C CYS A 4 -4.57 -33.52 -71.91
N TRP A 5 -4.61 -32.25 -71.51
CA TRP A 5 -3.44 -31.50 -71.02
C TRP A 5 -3.49 -31.46 -69.50
N THR A 6 -2.49 -32.05 -68.85
CA THR A 6 -2.25 -31.94 -67.41
C THR A 6 -1.63 -30.57 -67.11
N LYS A 7 -2.34 -29.69 -66.42
CA LYS A 7 -1.77 -28.45 -65.89
C LYS A 7 -1.06 -28.75 -64.58
N VAL A 8 0.27 -28.66 -64.59
CA VAL A 8 1.11 -28.62 -63.38
C VAL A 8 0.91 -27.27 -62.73
N VAL A 9 0.32 -27.25 -61.52
CA VAL A 9 0.25 -26.05 -60.67
C VAL A 9 1.51 -26.03 -59.83
N THR A 10 2.42 -25.12 -60.17
CA THR A 10 3.62 -24.82 -59.37
C THR A 10 3.18 -24.02 -58.14
N LEU A 11 3.16 -24.66 -56.97
CA LEU A 11 3.00 -23.97 -55.70
C LEU A 11 4.29 -23.21 -55.39
N LEU A 12 4.26 -21.88 -55.53
CA LEU A 12 5.28 -20.99 -54.97
C LEU A 12 5.09 -20.93 -53.46
N LEU A 13 5.93 -21.68 -52.75
CA LEU A 13 6.03 -21.65 -51.29
C LEU A 13 6.77 -20.37 -50.90
N VAL A 14 6.01 -19.32 -50.56
CA VAL A 14 6.56 -18.15 -49.87
C VAL A 14 6.89 -18.61 -48.46
N ALA A 15 8.17 -18.84 -48.21
CA ALA A 15 8.70 -19.12 -46.88
C ALA A 15 8.51 -17.87 -46.01
N LEU A 16 7.37 -17.80 -45.32
CA LEU A 16 7.18 -16.88 -44.21
C LEU A 16 8.16 -17.33 -43.12
N VAL A 17 9.26 -16.60 -42.96
CA VAL A 17 10.24 -16.86 -41.91
C VAL A 17 9.61 -16.45 -40.57
N ILE A 18 8.88 -17.38 -39.96
CA ILE A 18 8.46 -17.29 -38.57
C ILE A 18 9.69 -17.65 -37.74
N GLN A 19 10.57 -16.68 -37.51
CA GLN A 19 11.76 -16.89 -36.68
C GLN A 19 11.35 -17.05 -35.22
N SER A 20 11.60 -18.25 -34.69
CA SER A 20 11.31 -18.67 -33.31
C SER A 20 12.05 -17.84 -32.27
N CYS A 21 11.38 -17.53 -31.14
CA CYS A 21 11.94 -16.79 -30.00
C CYS A 21 12.68 -17.71 -28.99
N ALA A 22 13.00 -18.95 -29.36
CA ALA A 22 13.79 -19.83 -28.51
C ALA A 22 15.17 -19.19 -28.24
N ARG A 23 15.47 -18.88 -26.96
CA ARG A 23 16.70 -18.25 -26.43
C ARG A 23 17.71 -17.92 -27.53
N ARG A 24 17.47 -16.80 -28.21
CA ARG A 24 18.30 -16.39 -29.33
C ARG A 24 19.61 -15.91 -28.72
N LYS A 25 20.70 -16.67 -28.88
CA LYS A 25 22.05 -16.17 -28.64
C LYS A 25 22.60 -15.60 -29.94
N LEU A 26 22.98 -14.34 -29.91
CA LEU A 26 23.42 -13.58 -31.06
C LEU A 26 24.76 -14.08 -31.62
N PRO A 27 25.01 -13.94 -32.95
CA PRO A 27 26.31 -14.20 -33.55
C PRO A 27 27.37 -13.20 -33.03
N PRO A 28 28.64 -13.60 -32.88
CA PRO A 28 29.68 -12.68 -32.43
C PRO A 28 30.09 -11.73 -33.57
N GLY A 29 29.75 -10.44 -33.46
CA GLY A 29 30.40 -9.36 -34.20
C GLY A 29 29.53 -8.17 -34.62
N GLY A 30 29.87 -6.98 -34.11
CA GLY A 30 29.96 -5.74 -34.89
C GLY A 30 28.74 -4.83 -35.07
N GLU A 31 27.50 -5.28 -34.87
CA GLU A 31 26.34 -4.37 -34.94
C GLU A 31 26.05 -3.80 -33.54
N LYS A 32 25.73 -2.49 -33.47
CA LYS A 32 25.33 -1.87 -32.20
C LYS A 32 23.93 -2.39 -31.84
N LEU A 33 23.90 -3.32 -30.90
CA LEU A 33 22.69 -4.05 -30.49
C LEU A 33 21.84 -3.22 -29.52
N ILE A 34 20.54 -3.50 -29.47
CA ILE A 34 19.67 -2.99 -28.42
C ILE A 34 19.92 -3.84 -27.18
N GLU A 35 20.38 -3.22 -26.10
CA GLU A 35 20.57 -3.88 -24.82
C GLU A 35 19.34 -3.65 -23.94
N LEU A 36 18.83 -4.74 -23.34
CA LEU A 36 17.75 -4.71 -22.37
C LEU A 36 18.31 -4.35 -20.99
N LEU A 37 17.61 -3.48 -20.26
CA LEU A 37 18.07 -2.96 -18.97
C LEU A 37 17.16 -3.44 -17.84
N GLU A 38 15.86 -3.12 -17.90
CA GLU A 38 14.86 -3.51 -16.89
C GLU A 38 13.60 -4.03 -17.57
N PRO A 39 12.91 -5.05 -17.03
CA PRO A 39 13.40 -5.95 -15.98
C PRO A 39 14.65 -6.72 -16.43
N TYR A 40 15.70 -6.77 -15.61
CA TYR A 40 16.90 -7.55 -15.92
C TYR A 40 16.62 -9.05 -16.04
N ASP A 41 17.50 -9.80 -16.72
CA ASP A 41 17.33 -11.25 -16.91
C ASP A 41 17.27 -12.01 -15.57
N GLY A 42 16.14 -12.68 -15.32
CA GLY A 42 15.82 -13.36 -14.06
C GLY A 42 15.11 -12.50 -13.01
N ALA A 43 14.70 -11.27 -13.32
CA ALA A 43 14.05 -10.37 -12.37
C ALA A 43 12.78 -10.97 -11.74
N GLN A 44 12.55 -10.61 -10.47
CA GLN A 44 11.34 -10.96 -9.72
C GLN A 44 10.50 -9.70 -9.52
N ILE A 45 9.40 -9.61 -10.25
CA ILE A 45 8.48 -8.48 -10.23
C ILE A 45 7.34 -8.78 -9.26
N THR A 46 7.20 -7.90 -8.28
CA THR A 46 6.24 -8.08 -7.19
C THR A 46 5.23 -6.95 -7.06
N THR A 47 5.45 -5.89 -7.83
CA THR A 47 4.70 -4.64 -7.80
C THR A 47 4.36 -4.23 -9.23
N PHE A 48 3.37 -3.37 -9.36
CA PHE A 48 2.87 -2.86 -10.62
C PHE A 48 2.71 -1.32 -10.50
N PRO A 49 2.96 -0.51 -11.55
CA PRO A 49 3.27 -0.88 -12.95
C PRO A 49 4.65 -1.53 -13.14
N ILE A 50 4.84 -2.23 -14.27
CA ILE A 50 6.11 -2.85 -14.64
C ILE A 50 6.80 -1.95 -15.67
N ASN A 51 7.98 -1.46 -15.33
CA ASN A 51 8.79 -0.64 -16.25
C ASN A 51 9.69 -1.53 -17.09
N PHE A 52 9.64 -1.31 -18.40
CA PHE A 52 10.55 -1.90 -19.37
C PHE A 52 11.48 -0.82 -19.91
N ASP A 53 12.78 -0.99 -19.78
CA ASP A 53 13.81 -0.05 -20.23
C ASP A 53 14.86 -0.77 -21.08
N TRP A 54 15.31 -0.10 -22.14
CA TRP A 54 16.35 -0.58 -23.03
C TRP A 54 17.21 0.58 -23.57
N THR A 55 18.36 0.28 -24.17
CA THR A 55 19.22 1.31 -24.75
C THR A 55 18.58 1.97 -25.97
N SER A 56 18.72 3.29 -26.10
CA SER A 56 18.28 4.01 -27.29
C SER A 56 19.15 3.68 -28.51
N TYR A 57 18.52 3.68 -29.69
CA TYR A 57 19.17 3.40 -30.96
C TYR A 57 19.01 4.57 -31.93
N SER A 58 20.12 4.98 -32.54
CA SER A 58 20.14 6.10 -33.49
C SER A 58 19.40 5.73 -34.77
N GLY A 59 18.34 6.49 -35.10
CA GLY A 59 17.51 6.23 -36.27
C GLY A 59 16.32 5.29 -36.00
N ALA A 60 16.11 4.87 -34.75
CA ALA A 60 14.87 4.21 -34.37
C ALA A 60 13.69 5.17 -34.54
N LYS A 61 12.66 4.73 -35.26
CA LYS A 61 11.38 5.46 -35.33
C LYS A 61 10.38 4.91 -34.33
N ILE A 62 10.30 3.58 -34.23
CA ILE A 62 9.37 2.87 -33.34
C ILE A 62 10.09 1.65 -32.78
N TYR A 63 9.96 1.45 -31.48
CA TYR A 63 10.29 0.22 -30.78
C TYR A 63 9.03 -0.63 -30.63
N ARG A 64 9.18 -1.94 -30.75
CA ARG A 64 8.15 -2.93 -30.46
C ARG A 64 8.64 -3.80 -29.31
N LEU A 65 7.98 -3.66 -28.18
CA LEU A 65 8.11 -4.52 -27.01
C LEU A 65 7.19 -5.73 -27.18
N GLN A 66 7.72 -6.92 -27.03
CA GLN A 66 6.92 -8.15 -27.03
C GLN A 66 7.14 -8.91 -25.72
N ILE A 67 6.04 -9.37 -25.13
CA ILE A 67 6.03 -10.16 -23.89
C ILE A 67 5.38 -11.51 -24.22
N PHE A 68 5.94 -12.58 -23.71
CA PHE A 68 5.52 -13.97 -23.95
C PHE A 68 5.37 -14.68 -22.62
N HIS A 69 4.45 -15.65 -22.54
CA HIS A 69 4.53 -16.64 -21.47
C HIS A 69 5.73 -17.56 -21.73
N ALA A 70 6.46 -17.94 -20.68
CA ALA A 70 7.67 -18.74 -20.82
C ALA A 70 7.41 -20.17 -21.34
N ASP A 71 6.19 -20.69 -21.20
CA ASP A 71 5.73 -21.97 -21.74
C ASP A 71 5.28 -21.89 -23.21
N ALA A 72 5.02 -20.68 -23.73
CA ALA A 72 4.63 -20.40 -25.11
C ALA A 72 5.56 -19.36 -25.79
N PRO A 73 6.89 -19.60 -25.84
CA PRO A 73 7.88 -18.58 -26.24
C PRO A 73 7.77 -18.13 -27.70
N ASN A 74 7.00 -18.83 -28.54
CA ASN A 74 6.87 -18.51 -29.97
C ASN A 74 5.61 -17.71 -30.32
N SER A 75 4.75 -17.42 -29.33
CA SER A 75 3.52 -16.66 -29.54
C SER A 75 3.48 -15.47 -28.58
N PRO A 76 3.57 -14.22 -29.07
CA PRO A 76 3.58 -13.06 -28.18
C PRO A 76 2.23 -12.95 -27.47
N PHE A 77 2.28 -12.92 -26.14
CA PHE A 77 1.13 -12.62 -25.30
C PHE A 77 0.73 -11.15 -25.44
N LEU A 78 1.71 -10.24 -25.42
CA LEU A 78 1.53 -8.81 -25.69
C LEU A 78 2.50 -8.34 -26.77
N THR A 79 2.05 -7.42 -27.62
CA THR A 79 2.87 -6.69 -28.58
C THR A 79 2.51 -5.21 -28.47
N LEU A 80 3.47 -4.42 -28.00
CA LEU A 80 3.31 -3.03 -27.61
C LEU A 80 4.29 -2.17 -28.41
N ALA A 81 3.91 -0.93 -28.71
CA ALA A 81 4.76 0.01 -29.43
C ALA A 81 5.19 1.16 -28.50
N SER A 82 6.41 1.64 -28.67
CA SER A 82 6.94 2.83 -28.00
C SER A 82 7.77 3.67 -28.96
N ASP A 83 7.67 4.99 -28.88
CA ASP A 83 8.48 5.93 -29.67
C ASP A 83 9.79 6.30 -28.95
N ILE A 84 9.94 5.86 -27.69
CA ILE A 84 11.13 6.06 -26.86
C ILE A 84 11.69 4.72 -26.38
N SER A 85 12.86 4.75 -25.73
CA SER A 85 13.56 3.53 -25.31
C SER A 85 13.08 2.95 -23.97
N SER A 86 11.78 3.08 -23.71
CA SER A 86 11.13 2.61 -22.49
C SER A 86 9.62 2.41 -22.68
N TYR A 87 9.00 1.62 -21.80
CA TYR A 87 7.55 1.41 -21.75
C TYR A 87 7.09 1.06 -20.32
N GLU A 88 6.11 1.80 -19.81
CA GLU A 88 5.45 1.49 -18.53
C GLU A 88 4.21 0.64 -18.79
N LEU A 89 4.27 -0.64 -18.43
CA LEU A 89 3.13 -1.54 -18.55
C LEU A 89 2.16 -1.28 -17.40
N ASN A 90 1.03 -0.69 -17.78
CA ASN A 90 -0.07 -0.30 -16.89
C ASN A 90 -1.22 -1.33 -16.83
N SER A 91 -1.01 -2.57 -17.25
CA SER A 91 -1.93 -3.68 -16.92
C SER A 91 -1.19 -4.76 -16.13
N PRO A 92 -1.73 -5.23 -15.00
CA PRO A 92 -1.08 -6.29 -14.23
C PRO A 92 -1.00 -7.56 -15.06
N LEU A 93 0.15 -8.23 -15.00
CA LEU A 93 0.33 -9.57 -15.54
C LEU A 93 -0.17 -10.60 -14.53
N GLU A 94 -0.50 -11.82 -14.94
CA GLU A 94 -0.79 -12.88 -13.97
C GLU A 94 0.51 -13.33 -13.29
N ASP A 95 0.40 -14.01 -12.15
CA ASP A 95 1.56 -14.64 -11.53
C ASP A 95 2.10 -15.73 -12.47
N GLY A 96 3.38 -15.66 -12.80
CA GLY A 96 3.94 -16.56 -13.80
C GLY A 96 5.32 -16.15 -14.28
N ARG A 97 5.88 -16.96 -15.17
CA ARG A 97 7.16 -16.68 -15.82
C ARG A 97 6.92 -16.14 -17.21
N TYR A 98 7.61 -15.05 -17.53
CA TYR A 98 7.48 -14.32 -18.77
C TYR A 98 8.84 -14.15 -19.42
N LEU A 99 8.81 -14.03 -20.74
CA LEU A 99 9.95 -13.63 -21.56
C LEU A 99 9.63 -12.30 -22.21
N TRP A 100 10.64 -11.45 -22.41
CA TRP A 100 10.47 -10.21 -23.13
C TRP A 100 11.65 -9.89 -24.03
N CYS A 101 11.35 -9.20 -25.11
CA CYS A 101 12.35 -8.68 -26.05
C CYS A 101 11.84 -7.42 -26.75
N VAL A 102 12.77 -6.67 -27.32
CA VAL A 102 12.50 -5.44 -28.06
C VAL A 102 13.02 -5.58 -29.48
N SER A 103 12.27 -5.01 -30.42
CA SER A 103 12.71 -4.86 -31.80
C SER A 103 12.50 -3.43 -32.29
N ILE A 104 13.33 -2.97 -33.24
CA ILE A 104 13.24 -1.62 -33.80
C ILE A 104 12.78 -1.67 -35.25
N SER A 105 11.94 -0.70 -35.59
CA SER A 105 11.72 -0.26 -36.96
C SER A 105 12.38 1.10 -37.21
N THR A 106 13.21 1.18 -38.25
CA THR A 106 13.85 2.43 -38.73
C THR A 106 13.07 3.07 -39.89
N ASP A 107 12.22 2.29 -40.56
CA ASP A 107 11.44 2.70 -41.74
C ASP A 107 9.91 2.72 -41.47
N SER A 108 9.49 2.46 -40.22
CA SER A 108 8.10 2.34 -39.78
C SER A 108 7.30 1.19 -40.41
N SER A 109 7.97 0.24 -41.08
CA SER A 109 7.32 -0.89 -41.76
C SER A 109 7.88 -2.25 -41.37
N ASN A 110 9.20 -2.36 -41.23
CA ASN A 110 9.89 -3.60 -40.89
C ASN A 110 10.62 -3.46 -39.56
N PHE A 111 10.58 -4.52 -38.76
CA PHE A 111 11.33 -4.64 -37.52
C PHE A 111 12.53 -5.54 -37.79
N THR A 112 13.70 -4.92 -37.97
CA THR A 112 14.89 -5.58 -38.51
C THR A 112 15.99 -5.78 -37.47
N ILE A 113 15.99 -4.96 -36.42
CA ILE A 113 16.96 -5.02 -35.32
C ILE A 113 16.24 -5.55 -34.09
N HIS A 114 16.84 -6.54 -33.43
CA HIS A 114 16.26 -7.24 -32.29
C HIS A 114 17.26 -7.29 -31.13
N SER A 115 16.75 -7.22 -29.90
CA SER A 115 17.50 -7.53 -28.69
C SER A 115 17.64 -9.05 -28.49
N ASP A 116 18.42 -9.42 -27.47
CA ASP A 116 18.28 -10.72 -26.81
C ASP A 116 16.89 -10.83 -26.12
N THR A 117 16.59 -12.00 -25.56
CA THR A 117 15.37 -12.26 -24.78
C THR A 117 15.73 -12.42 -23.32
N PHE A 118 15.11 -11.61 -22.45
CA PHE A 118 15.25 -11.71 -20.99
C PHE A 118 14.03 -12.41 -20.38
N GLU A 119 14.25 -13.16 -19.31
CA GLU A 119 13.21 -13.79 -18.50
C GLU A 119 12.89 -12.93 -17.27
N PHE A 120 11.64 -12.86 -16.84
CA PHE A 120 11.26 -12.32 -15.54
C PHE A 120 10.10 -13.13 -14.97
N THR A 121 9.97 -13.13 -13.65
CA THR A 121 8.86 -13.77 -12.95
C THR A 121 7.99 -12.70 -12.32
N VAL A 122 6.69 -12.82 -12.49
CA VAL A 122 5.69 -11.99 -11.82
C VAL A 122 5.14 -12.79 -10.66
N LYS A 123 5.20 -12.22 -9.47
CA LYS A 123 4.55 -12.72 -8.27
C LYS A 123 4.02 -11.55 -7.47
N HIS A 124 2.82 -11.11 -7.83
CA HIS A 124 2.20 -9.94 -7.22
C HIS A 124 1.98 -10.17 -5.71
N ARG A 125 2.20 -9.10 -4.94
CA ARG A 125 1.84 -9.04 -3.53
C ARG A 125 0.99 -7.82 -3.22
N VAL A 126 0.09 -7.95 -2.26
CA VAL A 126 -0.64 -6.78 -1.74
C VAL A 126 0.28 -5.89 -0.91
N GLU A 127 0.18 -4.58 -1.11
CA GLU A 127 0.97 -3.58 -0.39
C GLU A 127 0.29 -3.20 0.93
N LEU A 128 1.03 -3.26 2.04
CA LEU A 128 0.52 -2.81 3.34
C LEU A 128 0.82 -1.32 3.52
N LEU A 129 -0.21 -0.55 3.90
CA LEU A 129 -0.12 0.90 4.06
C LEU A 129 0.01 1.30 5.53
N PHE A 130 -0.65 0.61 6.46
CA PHE A 130 -0.61 0.95 7.88
C PHE A 130 -1.01 -0.24 8.76
N PRO A 131 -0.34 -0.49 9.89
CA PRO A 131 0.85 0.20 10.39
C PRO A 131 2.11 -0.13 9.55
N HIS A 132 3.00 0.85 9.42
CA HIS A 132 4.28 0.70 8.73
C HIS A 132 5.24 -0.20 9.52
N ASP A 133 6.26 -0.73 8.84
CA ASP A 133 7.26 -1.58 9.48
C ASP A 133 8.02 -0.83 10.59
N GLY A 134 8.13 -1.47 11.75
CA GLY A 134 8.72 -0.93 12.97
C GLY A 134 7.90 0.15 13.69
N MET A 135 6.70 0.50 13.21
CA MET A 135 5.90 1.58 13.79
C MET A 135 5.49 1.28 15.24
N THR A 136 5.60 2.28 16.13
CA THR A 136 5.12 2.19 17.52
C THR A 136 3.77 2.91 17.68
N LEU A 137 2.77 2.21 18.20
CA LEU A 137 1.40 2.69 18.43
C LEU A 137 1.09 2.79 19.93
N ASN A 138 0.40 3.86 20.32
CA ASN A 138 -0.15 4.06 21.67
C ASN A 138 -1.67 3.86 21.69
N LEU A 139 -2.12 2.73 21.13
CA LEU A 139 -3.55 2.40 21.01
C LEU A 139 -3.72 0.89 21.24
N SER A 140 -4.85 0.52 21.85
CA SER A 140 -5.20 -0.90 22.06
C SER A 140 -5.95 -1.52 20.89
N ARG A 141 -6.64 -0.72 20.05
CA ARG A 141 -7.32 -1.21 18.85
C ARG A 141 -6.66 -0.62 17.62
N VAL A 142 -5.98 -1.49 16.87
CA VAL A 142 -5.16 -1.09 15.73
C VAL A 142 -6.01 -1.04 14.47
N TYR A 143 -5.90 0.06 13.73
CA TYR A 143 -6.39 0.14 12.36
C TYR A 143 -5.34 -0.47 11.44
N LEU A 144 -5.77 -1.34 10.53
CA LEU A 144 -4.95 -2.00 9.53
C LEU A 144 -5.45 -1.54 8.16
N ASN A 145 -4.55 -1.13 7.29
CA ASN A 145 -4.87 -0.59 5.97
C ASN A 145 -3.88 -1.12 4.94
N TRP A 146 -4.38 -1.53 3.79
CA TRP A 146 -3.59 -2.04 2.67
C TRP A 146 -4.15 -1.50 1.36
N ARG A 147 -3.35 -1.55 0.30
CA ARG A 147 -3.81 -1.12 -1.02
C ARG A 147 -4.87 -2.10 -1.52
N THR A 148 -5.95 -1.58 -2.09
CA THR A 148 -6.91 -2.41 -2.82
C THR A 148 -6.20 -3.13 -3.96
N TYR A 149 -6.35 -4.45 -4.00
CA TYR A 149 -5.77 -5.31 -5.02
C TYR A 149 -6.78 -5.53 -6.16
N PRO A 150 -6.36 -5.44 -7.45
CA PRO A 150 -7.24 -5.67 -8.59
C PRO A 150 -7.94 -7.03 -8.54
N ASP A 151 -9.23 -7.07 -8.90
CA ASP A 151 -10.07 -8.28 -8.94
C ASP A 151 -10.21 -9.05 -7.60
N ALA A 152 -9.78 -8.43 -6.49
CA ALA A 152 -9.92 -9.01 -5.18
C ALA A 152 -11.38 -8.98 -4.71
N ASN A 153 -11.87 -10.12 -4.25
CA ASN A 153 -13.18 -10.27 -3.63
C ASN A 153 -13.10 -10.71 -2.16
N GLY A 154 -11.90 -10.60 -1.57
CA GLY A 154 -11.65 -10.91 -0.17
C GLY A 154 -10.18 -10.77 0.20
N TYR A 155 -9.93 -10.47 1.46
CA TYR A 155 -8.61 -10.38 2.06
C TYR A 155 -8.58 -11.19 3.34
N ARG A 156 -7.49 -11.94 3.58
CA ARG A 156 -7.23 -12.61 4.85
C ARG A 156 -6.13 -11.89 5.59
N ILE A 157 -6.41 -11.42 6.79
CA ILE A 157 -5.50 -10.62 7.60
C ILE A 157 -5.05 -11.47 8.78
N LEU A 158 -3.74 -11.57 8.95
CA LEU A 158 -3.11 -12.29 10.04
C LEU A 158 -2.33 -11.32 10.92
N ILE A 159 -2.50 -11.42 12.23
CA ILE A 159 -1.62 -10.80 13.22
C ILE A 159 -0.97 -11.91 14.04
N LEU A 160 0.35 -11.82 14.17
CA LEU A 160 1.16 -12.76 14.91
C LEU A 160 1.82 -12.07 16.11
N LYS A 161 1.97 -12.83 17.18
CA LYS A 161 2.80 -12.50 18.34
C LYS A 161 3.58 -13.75 18.72
N ASP A 162 4.89 -13.60 18.94
CA ASP A 162 5.79 -14.72 19.23
C ASP A 162 5.65 -15.87 18.22
N ASP A 163 5.61 -15.49 16.93
CA ASP A 163 5.41 -16.35 15.74
C ASP A 163 4.13 -17.20 15.72
N SER A 164 3.21 -16.96 16.67
CA SER A 164 1.89 -17.58 16.72
C SER A 164 0.83 -16.63 16.16
N ILE A 165 -0.06 -17.13 15.30
CA ILE A 165 -1.23 -16.36 14.83
C ILE A 165 -2.17 -16.15 16.03
N ILE A 166 -2.37 -14.90 16.40
CA ILE A 166 -3.27 -14.51 17.50
C ILE A 166 -4.57 -13.88 16.99
N TRP A 167 -4.60 -13.49 15.72
CA TRP A 167 -5.76 -12.90 15.09
C TRP A 167 -5.76 -13.24 13.61
N ASP A 168 -6.86 -13.82 13.15
CA ASP A 168 -7.10 -14.25 11.77
C ASP A 168 -8.51 -13.79 11.38
N ARG A 169 -8.60 -13.05 10.28
CA ARG A 169 -9.85 -12.48 9.80
C ARG A 169 -9.93 -12.45 8.29
N ILE A 170 -11.16 -12.56 7.78
CA ILE A 170 -11.47 -12.32 6.38
C ILE A 170 -12.31 -11.05 6.28
N GLU A 171 -11.92 -10.17 5.37
CA GLU A 171 -12.58 -8.89 5.12
C GLU A 171 -12.78 -8.68 3.62
N PHE A 172 -13.81 -7.91 3.26
CA PHE A 172 -14.15 -7.62 1.85
C PHE A 172 -13.76 -6.19 1.42
N ASN A 173 -13.24 -5.41 2.38
CA ASN A 173 -12.72 -4.06 2.16
C ASN A 173 -11.20 -4.05 2.37
N SER A 174 -10.53 -2.99 1.91
CA SER A 174 -9.07 -2.83 2.03
C SER A 174 -8.58 -2.23 3.36
N SER A 175 -9.41 -2.28 4.40
CA SER A 175 -9.00 -1.91 5.74
C SER A 175 -9.89 -2.55 6.81
N VAL A 176 -9.34 -2.71 8.02
CA VAL A 176 -10.07 -3.27 9.17
C VAL A 176 -9.50 -2.73 10.48
N LYS A 177 -10.32 -2.66 11.52
CA LYS A 177 -9.86 -2.39 12.88
C LYS A 177 -9.90 -3.67 13.71
N THR A 178 -8.89 -3.91 14.53
CA THR A 178 -8.86 -5.12 15.37
C THR A 178 -10.10 -5.17 16.27
N SER A 179 -10.77 -6.32 16.24
CA SER A 179 -11.96 -6.59 17.07
C SER A 179 -11.60 -6.89 18.52
N VAL A 180 -10.34 -7.28 18.75
CA VAL A 180 -9.76 -7.53 20.08
C VAL A 180 -8.71 -6.47 20.39
N PRO A 181 -8.53 -6.13 21.69
CA PRO A 181 -7.45 -5.25 22.09
C PRO A 181 -6.08 -5.97 21.97
N LEU A 182 -5.09 -5.24 21.48
CA LEU A 182 -3.68 -5.60 21.55
C LEU A 182 -3.04 -4.85 22.72
N PHE A 183 -2.12 -5.52 23.41
CA PHE A 183 -1.42 -5.02 24.60
C PHE A 183 0.05 -4.79 24.29
N ASP A 184 0.77 -4.23 25.25
CA ASP A 184 2.20 -3.97 25.08
C ASP A 184 2.96 -5.18 24.55
N GLY A 185 3.78 -4.91 23.55
CA GLY A 185 4.55 -5.93 22.87
C GLY A 185 4.71 -5.67 21.39
N GLU A 186 5.44 -6.59 20.78
CA GLU A 186 5.73 -6.62 19.36
C GLU A 186 4.76 -7.55 18.64
N TYR A 187 4.33 -7.11 17.46
CA TYR A 187 3.40 -7.83 16.61
C TYR A 187 3.93 -7.83 15.17
N LYS A 188 3.59 -8.89 14.44
CA LYS A 188 3.79 -8.99 13.00
C LYS A 188 2.44 -9.09 12.32
N TRP A 189 2.31 -8.58 11.11
CA TRP A 189 1.07 -8.73 10.34
C TRP A 189 1.32 -8.84 8.85
N CYS A 190 0.40 -9.52 8.16
CA CYS A 190 0.39 -9.67 6.72
C CYS A 190 -1.05 -9.84 6.22
N VAL A 191 -1.24 -9.60 4.92
CA VAL A 191 -2.53 -9.74 4.24
C VAL A 191 -2.37 -10.66 3.03
N GLY A 192 -3.24 -11.66 2.90
CA GLY A 192 -3.41 -12.46 1.70
C GLY A 192 -4.64 -12.00 0.90
N VAL A 193 -4.60 -12.14 -0.41
CA VAL A 193 -5.66 -11.75 -1.34
C VAL A 193 -6.36 -12.97 -1.89
N ARG A 194 -7.68 -12.87 -2.05
CA ARG A 194 -8.48 -13.84 -2.79
C ARG A 194 -9.06 -13.17 -4.04
N CYS A 195 -8.81 -13.80 -5.18
CA CYS A 195 -9.34 -13.38 -6.48
C CYS A 195 -10.17 -14.52 -7.08
N GLY A 196 -11.26 -14.18 -7.78
CA GLY A 196 -12.14 -15.16 -8.40
C GLY A 196 -12.93 -16.04 -7.41
N ASP A 197 -13.48 -17.15 -7.90
CA ASP A 197 -14.44 -17.97 -7.15
C ASP A 197 -13.81 -18.99 -6.19
N ASP A 198 -12.47 -19.02 -6.17
CA ASP A 198 -11.67 -19.85 -5.30
C ASP A 198 -11.81 -19.42 -3.83
N SER A 199 -11.70 -20.38 -2.90
CA SER A 199 -11.60 -20.16 -1.46
C SER A 199 -10.16 -19.96 -0.95
N THR A 200 -9.13 -20.10 -1.80
CA THR A 200 -7.74 -19.91 -1.42
C THR A 200 -7.35 -18.43 -1.36
N PHE A 201 -6.39 -18.14 -0.49
CA PHE A 201 -5.76 -16.82 -0.40
C PHE A 201 -4.32 -16.94 -0.88
N GLY A 202 -3.93 -16.07 -1.80
CA GLY A 202 -2.60 -15.94 -2.40
C GLY A 202 -2.10 -14.49 -2.32
N HIS A 203 -1.11 -14.13 -3.16
CA HIS A 203 -0.55 -12.78 -3.27
C HIS A 203 -0.24 -12.09 -1.92
N TYR A 204 0.24 -12.87 -0.96
CA TYR A 204 0.48 -12.37 0.39
C TYR A 204 1.48 -11.22 0.37
N SER A 205 1.18 -10.18 1.17
CA SER A 205 2.10 -9.10 1.46
C SER A 205 3.38 -9.61 2.11
N ASP A 206 4.39 -8.74 2.16
CA ASP A 206 5.45 -8.88 3.15
C ASP A 206 4.86 -8.89 4.56
N THR A 207 5.56 -9.52 5.49
CA THR A 207 5.18 -9.48 6.91
C THR A 207 5.82 -8.26 7.55
N LEU A 208 5.00 -7.27 7.91
CA LEU A 208 5.49 -6.06 8.58
C LEU A 208 5.38 -6.21 10.10
N LYS A 209 6.25 -5.52 10.82
CA LYS A 209 6.28 -5.47 12.27
C LYS A 209 5.71 -4.15 12.80
N PHE A 210 4.98 -4.19 13.91
CA PHE A 210 4.62 -2.99 14.67
C PHE A 210 4.68 -3.28 16.17
N ILE A 211 4.77 -2.21 16.97
CA ILE A 211 4.93 -2.30 18.42
C ILE A 211 3.75 -1.58 19.07
N ILE A 212 3.09 -2.24 20.00
CA ILE A 212 2.19 -1.56 20.93
C ILE A 212 3.00 -1.13 22.14
N ARG A 213 2.99 0.18 22.39
CA ARG A 213 3.41 0.78 23.65
C ARG A 213 2.30 1.69 24.12
N GLN A 214 1.37 1.12 24.87
CA GLN A 214 0.42 1.88 25.65
C GLN A 214 1.24 2.72 26.61
N ARG A 215 1.26 4.04 26.42
CA ARG A 215 1.68 4.92 27.49
C ARG A 215 0.59 4.77 28.55
N PRO A 216 0.89 4.20 29.74
CA PRO A 216 -0.08 4.30 30.81
C PRO A 216 -0.39 5.79 30.98
N LEU A 217 -1.65 6.13 31.25
CA LEU A 217 -1.97 7.43 31.80
C LEU A 217 -1.03 7.65 32.99
N ARG A 218 -0.10 8.59 32.85
CA ARG A 218 0.84 8.93 33.92
C ARG A 218 0.17 10.00 34.74
N LEU A 219 -0.17 9.69 35.99
CA LEU A 219 -0.51 10.73 36.97
C LEU A 219 0.74 11.61 37.15
N ILE A 220 0.67 12.86 36.69
CA ILE A 220 1.78 13.82 36.81
C ILE A 220 1.76 14.44 38.21
N SER A 221 0.58 14.88 38.64
CA SER A 221 0.34 15.51 39.94
C SER A 221 -1.16 15.42 40.27
N ALA A 222 -1.50 15.70 41.53
CA ALA A 222 -2.87 15.81 41.99
C ALA A 222 -3.00 17.01 42.93
N VAL A 223 -4.13 17.71 42.83
CA VAL A 223 -4.45 18.87 43.66
C VAL A 223 -5.88 18.68 44.20
N PRO A 224 -6.09 18.78 45.52
CA PRO A 224 -7.43 18.65 46.07
C PRO A 224 -8.28 19.85 45.69
N THR A 225 -9.53 19.58 45.32
CA THR A 225 -10.55 20.63 45.20
C THR A 225 -11.40 20.65 46.48
N PRO A 226 -11.84 21.82 46.98
CA PRO A 226 -12.63 21.90 48.22
C PRO A 226 -13.99 21.18 48.18
N GLY A 227 -14.53 20.90 46.99
CA GLY A 227 -15.82 20.25 46.79
C GLY A 227 -15.73 18.93 46.01
N SER A 228 -16.83 18.62 45.29
CA SER A 228 -16.89 17.46 44.41
C SER A 228 -16.75 17.95 42.96
N ALA A 229 -15.57 17.76 42.37
CA ALA A 229 -15.33 18.09 40.97
C ALA A 229 -16.32 17.39 40.03
N ARG A 230 -17.00 18.16 39.17
CA ARG A 230 -18.03 17.72 38.22
C ARG A 230 -17.62 17.89 36.77
N ASP A 231 -16.80 18.90 36.51
CA ASP A 231 -16.35 19.27 35.17
C ASP A 231 -15.06 20.09 35.27
N VAL A 232 -14.26 20.08 34.22
CA VAL A 232 -13.01 20.84 34.15
C VAL A 232 -12.72 21.28 32.74
N ILE A 233 -12.24 22.51 32.59
CA ILE A 233 -11.66 23.01 31.35
C ILE A 233 -10.26 23.54 31.61
N ALA A 234 -9.40 23.45 30.60
CA ALA A 234 -8.10 24.09 30.57
C ALA A 234 -8.16 25.30 29.65
N HIS A 235 -7.63 26.43 30.10
CA HIS A 235 -7.39 27.59 29.27
C HIS A 235 -6.10 28.27 29.73
N GLU A 236 -5.15 28.43 28.80
CA GLU A 236 -3.77 28.84 29.10
C GLU A 236 -3.16 27.95 30.20
N ASN A 237 -2.52 28.56 31.22
CA ASN A 237 -1.93 27.87 32.36
C ASN A 237 -2.91 27.70 33.51
N LYS A 238 -4.23 27.63 33.26
CA LYS A 238 -5.23 27.49 34.31
C LYS A 238 -6.20 26.35 34.03
N LEU A 239 -6.60 25.67 35.09
CA LEU A 239 -7.79 24.83 35.12
C LEU A 239 -8.90 25.57 35.83
N PHE A 240 -10.10 25.53 35.24
CA PHE A 240 -11.34 25.95 35.89
C PHE A 240 -12.14 24.69 36.17
N VAL A 241 -12.40 24.42 37.44
CA VAL A 241 -13.08 23.21 37.89
C VAL A 241 -14.44 23.58 38.45
N ALA A 242 -15.51 23.01 37.87
CA ALA A 242 -16.83 23.03 38.48
C ALA A 242 -16.81 22.11 39.70
N ASP A 243 -16.82 22.69 40.90
CA ASP A 243 -16.53 22.01 42.18
C ASP A 243 -17.76 21.90 43.08
N ASN A 244 -18.93 21.74 42.45
CA ASN A 244 -20.22 21.52 43.09
C ASN A 244 -20.54 22.58 44.16
N GLN A 245 -20.57 22.22 45.46
CA GLN A 245 -20.89 23.14 46.56
C GLN A 245 -19.78 24.15 46.88
N ALA A 246 -18.55 23.85 46.46
CA ALA A 246 -17.45 24.79 46.58
C ALA A 246 -17.50 25.87 45.50
N GLY A 247 -18.35 25.69 44.48
CA GLY A 247 -18.52 26.62 43.39
C GLY A 247 -17.53 26.32 42.26
N VAL A 248 -16.70 27.29 41.85
CA VAL A 248 -15.64 27.07 40.86
C VAL A 248 -14.26 27.26 41.47
N THR A 249 -13.43 26.24 41.33
CA THR A 249 -12.04 26.24 41.80
C THR A 249 -11.11 26.50 40.60
N VAL A 250 -10.26 27.52 40.71
CA VAL A 250 -9.28 27.90 39.69
C VAL A 250 -7.90 27.45 40.14
N ILE A 251 -7.20 26.73 39.29
CA ILE A 251 -5.92 26.09 39.60
C ILE A 251 -4.90 26.54 38.57
N ASP A 252 -3.76 27.05 39.02
CA ASP A 252 -2.59 27.31 38.19
C ASP A 252 -1.88 26.01 37.87
N ILE A 253 -1.60 25.80 36.59
CA ILE A 253 -0.86 24.66 36.05
C ILE A 253 0.37 25.11 35.26
N SER A 254 0.89 26.33 35.53
CA SER A 254 2.15 26.81 34.94
C SER A 254 3.32 25.86 35.23
N ASP A 255 3.32 25.19 36.39
CA ASP A 255 4.13 24.00 36.65
C ASP A 255 3.20 22.79 36.87
N ILE A 256 3.10 21.93 35.87
CA ILE A 256 2.24 20.74 35.90
C ILE A 256 2.65 19.72 36.96
N ASN A 257 3.90 19.77 37.46
CA ASN A 257 4.34 18.88 38.55
C ASN A 257 3.90 19.39 39.92
N ASN A 258 3.55 20.68 40.03
CA ASN A 258 3.12 21.31 41.27
C ASN A 258 1.95 22.28 41.04
N PRO A 259 0.77 21.77 40.61
CA PRO A 259 -0.41 22.60 40.37
C PRO A 259 -0.86 23.27 41.67
N ARG A 260 -1.25 24.54 41.60
CA ARG A 260 -1.61 25.34 42.78
C ARG A 260 -3.00 25.93 42.65
N THR A 261 -3.87 25.66 43.61
CA THR A 261 -5.15 26.37 43.71
C THR A 261 -4.90 27.87 43.86
N LEU A 262 -5.41 28.66 42.91
CA LEU A 262 -5.33 30.12 42.93
C LEU A 262 -6.48 30.72 43.74
N SER A 263 -7.70 30.24 43.47
CA SER A 263 -8.90 30.75 44.12
C SER A 263 -10.06 29.76 44.01
N THR A 264 -11.05 29.95 44.89
CA THR A 264 -12.34 29.26 44.80
C THR A 264 -13.44 30.30 44.90
N PHE A 265 -14.29 30.37 43.88
CA PHE A 265 -15.43 31.27 43.80
C PHE A 265 -16.69 30.52 44.20
N ARG A 266 -17.25 30.87 45.35
CA ARG A 266 -18.51 30.33 45.84
C ARG A 266 -19.61 31.37 45.65
N TRP A 267 -20.76 30.93 45.15
CA TRP A 267 -21.98 31.75 45.09
C TRP A 267 -22.71 31.72 46.43
N GLU A 268 -23.34 32.84 46.80
CA GLU A 268 -24.26 32.87 47.94
C GLU A 268 -25.54 32.07 47.62
N GLY A 269 -26.01 31.26 48.58
CA GLY A 269 -27.16 30.37 48.41
C GLY A 269 -26.80 28.90 48.12
N HIS A 270 -27.81 28.04 47.98
CA HIS A 270 -27.66 26.60 47.77
C HIS A 270 -27.43 26.22 46.29
N TRP A 271 -26.49 26.88 45.63
CA TRP A 271 -26.17 26.62 44.23
C TRP A 271 -25.09 25.56 44.07
N TYR A 272 -25.29 24.66 43.11
CA TYR A 272 -24.36 23.60 42.75
C TYR A 272 -23.81 23.81 41.36
N THR A 273 -22.49 23.93 41.24
CA THR A 273 -21.85 24.04 39.94
C THR A 273 -21.77 22.69 39.25
N ARG A 274 -22.21 22.65 37.99
CA ARG A 274 -22.27 21.42 37.19
C ARG A 274 -21.30 21.41 36.03
N ARG A 275 -21.21 22.52 35.30
CA ARG A 275 -20.41 22.63 34.09
C ARG A 275 -19.65 23.93 34.06
N VAL A 276 -18.52 23.87 33.37
CA VAL A 276 -17.68 25.01 33.09
C VAL A 276 -17.29 24.95 31.62
N LEU A 277 -17.41 26.08 30.94
CA LEU A 277 -17.17 26.21 29.50
C LEU A 277 -16.31 27.44 29.26
N TRP A 278 -15.49 27.39 28.21
CA TRP A 278 -14.77 28.56 27.73
C TRP A 278 -15.46 29.10 26.49
N ASP A 279 -15.66 30.41 26.44
CA ASP A 279 -16.10 31.14 25.27
C ASP A 279 -15.19 32.35 25.02
N ASN A 280 -14.91 32.65 23.75
CA ASN A 280 -13.98 33.73 23.39
C ASN A 280 -14.54 35.13 23.62
N LEU A 281 -15.87 35.29 23.70
CA LEU A 281 -16.53 36.57 23.93
C LEU A 281 -16.80 36.82 25.41
N PHE A 282 -17.19 35.79 26.16
CA PHE A 282 -17.60 35.92 27.56
C PHE A 282 -16.60 35.34 28.58
N GLY A 283 -15.53 34.68 28.12
CA GLY A 283 -14.56 34.03 28.99
C GLY A 283 -15.12 32.73 29.59
N VAL A 284 -15.03 32.58 30.92
CA VAL A 284 -15.49 31.36 31.61
C VAL A 284 -17.00 31.45 31.87
N LEU A 285 -17.77 30.59 31.20
CA LEU A 285 -19.18 30.40 31.45
C LEU A 285 -19.38 29.24 32.43
N ILE A 286 -20.21 29.47 33.44
CA ILE A 286 -20.46 28.51 34.51
C ILE A 286 -21.95 28.26 34.61
N THR A 287 -22.35 26.99 34.63
CA THR A 287 -23.74 26.61 34.84
C THR A 287 -23.90 25.81 36.12
N GLY A 288 -25.00 26.09 36.82
CA GLY A 288 -25.34 25.43 38.06
C GLY A 288 -26.84 25.42 38.30
N ASP A 289 -27.26 24.56 39.20
CA ASP A 289 -28.64 24.40 39.66
C ASP A 289 -28.76 24.81 41.13
N TYR A 290 -29.90 25.39 41.50
CA TYR A 290 -30.25 25.62 42.90
C TYR A 290 -30.79 24.33 43.51
N ARG A 291 -30.42 24.02 44.75
CA ARG A 291 -30.90 22.84 45.46
C ARG A 291 -32.28 23.02 46.08
#